data_AF-A0A0F8WMM3-F1
#
_entry.id   AF-A0A0F8WMM3-F1
#
_cell.length_a   1.000
_cell.length_b   1.000
_cell.length_c   1.000
_cell.angle_alpha   90.00
_cell.angle_beta   90.00
_cell.angle_gamma   90.00
#
_symmetry.space_group_name_H-M   'P 1'
#
loop_
_entity.id
_entity.type
_entity.pdbx_description
1 polymer ?
#
loop_
_entity_poly.entity_id
_entity_poly.type
_entity_poly.pdbx_seq_one_letter_code
_entity_poly.pdbx_strand_id
1 'polypeptide(L)'
;CSLSSNVSVGAGGGEQGSVPGVCNAGVDASGDGSEGRREGLVHPEWALILGGGELVWDEVLAWEEMYGRQWDGIVIAANDVGSHWPRALDHWVTLHPDKMVQWRKQRATYGFSVDYETWGRQKHHVDHQIRPWAGGASGMLAIQVAGIIGCRRAVLCGIPMTPSPHFTESIIHRSGHPWKSVAGHWRAWDAHLDKMTGWVRSMSGRTQETLGTPTLEWLLEENGEETP
;
A
#
# COMPACT_ATOMS: atom_id res chain seq x y z
N CYS A 1 -35.20 31.34 48.32
CA CYS A 1 -34.94 30.40 49.43
C CYS A 1 -34.55 29.06 48.82
N SER A 2 -33.35 28.93 48.24
CA SER A 2 -32.09 28.63 48.95
C SER A 2 -32.17 27.29 49.66
N LEU A 3 -31.50 26.28 49.10
CA LEU A 3 -30.72 25.27 49.82
C LEU A 3 -29.75 24.61 48.84
N SER A 4 -28.47 24.80 49.12
CA SER A 4 -27.32 24.22 48.44
C SER A 4 -26.85 22.99 49.21
N SER A 5 -26.28 21.99 48.55
CA SER A 5 -25.22 21.17 49.17
C SER A 5 -24.34 20.44 48.15
N ASN A 6 -23.04 20.57 48.39
CA ASN A 6 -21.87 20.18 47.63
C ASN A 6 -21.67 18.67 47.42
N VAL A 7 -20.96 18.31 46.34
CA VAL A 7 -20.27 17.02 46.19
C VAL A 7 -18.78 17.29 45.95
N SER A 8 -17.94 16.63 46.74
CA SER A 8 -16.48 16.75 46.77
C SER A 8 -15.80 15.85 45.73
N VAL A 9 -14.72 16.33 45.13
CA VAL A 9 -13.84 15.59 44.21
C VAL A 9 -12.60 15.12 44.99
N GLY A 10 -12.31 13.82 44.94
CA GLY A 10 -11.09 13.21 45.49
C GLY A 10 -10.08 12.91 44.38
N ALA A 11 -8.81 13.25 44.62
CA ALA A 11 -7.68 13.01 43.74
C ALA A 11 -6.70 12.00 44.37
N GLY A 12 -6.16 11.09 43.55
CA GLY A 12 -4.99 10.24 43.78
C GLY A 12 -4.58 9.68 42.42
N GLY A 13 -3.33 9.70 41.95
CA GLY A 13 -2.04 9.57 42.63
C GLY A 13 -1.45 8.22 42.20
N GLY A 14 -0.69 8.20 41.10
CA GLY A 14 -0.13 6.95 40.52
C GLY A 14 1.29 7.14 39.99
N GLU A 15 2.19 6.33 40.53
CA GLU A 15 3.65 6.31 40.40
C GLU A 15 4.18 6.01 38.98
N GLN A 16 5.36 6.56 38.65
CA GLN A 16 6.14 6.26 37.45
C GLN A 16 7.22 5.22 37.77
N GLY A 17 7.16 4.06 37.11
CA GLY A 17 8.22 3.05 37.10
C GLY A 17 9.14 3.20 35.88
N SER A 18 10.45 3.22 36.10
CA SER A 18 11.50 3.20 35.06
C SER A 18 11.69 1.80 34.47
N VAL A 19 12.04 1.73 33.18
CA VAL A 19 12.49 0.50 32.49
C VAL A 19 13.87 0.76 31.85
N PRO A 20 14.86 -0.15 31.99
CA PRO A 20 16.22 0.04 31.48
C PRO A 20 16.46 -0.51 30.07
N GLY A 21 17.29 0.23 29.33
CA GLY A 21 18.40 -0.25 28.46
C GLY A 21 18.13 -1.27 27.36
N VAL A 22 18.23 -0.82 26.10
CA VAL A 22 18.42 -1.71 24.93
C VAL A 22 19.76 -1.38 24.26
N CYS A 23 20.54 -2.43 24.04
CA CYS A 23 21.88 -2.45 23.47
C CYS A 23 21.82 -2.35 21.93
N ASN A 24 22.67 -1.52 21.32
CA ASN A 24 22.86 -1.45 19.87
C ASN A 24 23.84 -2.54 19.40
N ALA A 25 23.47 -3.27 18.35
CA ALA A 25 24.35 -3.89 17.36
C ALA A 25 23.71 -3.57 15.99
N GLY A 26 24.33 -2.88 15.04
CA GLY A 26 25.68 -3.06 14.53
C GLY A 26 25.63 -4.09 13.39
N VAL A 27 25.17 -3.69 12.19
CA VAL A 27 25.16 -4.57 11.01
C VAL A 27 25.68 -3.79 9.80
N ASP A 28 26.78 -4.29 9.25
CA ASP A 28 27.43 -3.83 8.01
C ASP A 28 26.70 -4.40 6.78
N ALA A 29 26.54 -3.56 5.75
CA ALA A 29 25.77 -3.84 4.56
C ALA A 29 26.64 -4.34 3.40
N SER A 30 26.54 -5.64 3.11
CA SER A 30 26.85 -6.20 1.78
C SER A 30 26.17 -7.56 1.63
N GLY A 31 24.89 -7.56 1.27
CA GLY A 31 24.10 -8.76 0.95
C GLY A 31 23.45 -8.60 -0.42
N ASP A 32 23.48 -9.65 -1.22
CA ASP A 32 22.70 -9.72 -2.45
C ASP A 32 21.20 -9.57 -2.12
N GLY A 33 20.45 -8.91 -2.99
CA GLY A 33 19.08 -8.46 -2.71
C GLY A 33 18.02 -9.57 -2.65
N SER A 34 18.34 -10.76 -2.14
CA SER A 34 17.41 -11.89 -1.99
C SER A 34 17.00 -12.22 -0.55
N GLU A 35 17.65 -11.64 0.48
CA GLU A 35 17.40 -11.99 1.90
C GLU A 35 16.21 -11.26 2.57
N GLY A 36 15.38 -10.51 1.83
CA GLY A 36 14.28 -9.72 2.41
C GLY A 36 12.86 -10.29 2.27
N ARG A 37 12.66 -11.41 1.55
CA ARG A 37 11.31 -11.88 1.25
C ARG A 37 10.69 -12.56 2.47
N ARG A 38 9.47 -12.15 2.85
CA ARG A 38 8.68 -12.81 3.89
C ARG A 38 8.64 -14.32 3.64
N GLU A 39 9.20 -15.10 4.55
CA GLU A 39 9.14 -16.56 4.47
C GLU A 39 7.68 -17.02 4.41
N GLY A 40 7.37 -17.96 3.52
CA GLY A 40 6.05 -18.60 3.46
C GLY A 40 4.98 -17.88 2.62
N LEU A 41 5.35 -16.97 1.71
CA LEU A 41 4.42 -16.55 0.64
C LEU A 41 4.06 -17.76 -0.22
N VAL A 42 2.75 -17.96 -0.44
CA VAL A 42 2.25 -19.07 -1.27
C VAL A 42 2.39 -18.73 -2.75
N HIS A 43 2.10 -17.48 -3.11
CA HIS A 43 2.14 -16.97 -4.49
C HIS A 43 3.04 -15.74 -4.60
N PRO A 44 4.38 -15.87 -4.48
CA PRO A 44 5.30 -14.73 -4.52
C PRO A 44 5.31 -14.00 -5.88
N GLU A 45 4.75 -14.60 -6.91
CA GLU A 45 4.59 -14.05 -8.26
C GLU A 45 3.28 -13.28 -8.45
N TRP A 46 2.40 -13.22 -7.46
CA TRP A 46 1.16 -12.42 -7.51
C TRP A 46 1.24 -11.23 -6.56
N ALA A 47 0.72 -10.09 -7.00
CA ALA A 47 0.65 -8.87 -6.20
C ALA A 47 -0.80 -8.43 -5.96
N LEU A 48 -1.08 -8.03 -4.72
CA LEU A 48 -2.20 -7.15 -4.37
C LEU A 48 -1.64 -5.75 -4.18
N ILE A 49 -2.09 -4.82 -5.01
CA ILE A 49 -1.61 -3.44 -5.00
C ILE A 49 -2.68 -2.54 -4.39
N LEU A 50 -2.32 -1.86 -3.30
CA LEU A 50 -3.18 -0.97 -2.55
C LEU A 50 -2.91 0.49 -2.91
N GLY A 51 -3.93 1.18 -3.39
CA GLY A 51 -3.94 2.63 -3.63
C GLY A 51 -4.74 3.41 -2.59
N GLY A 52 -4.77 4.72 -2.76
CA GLY A 52 -5.44 5.63 -1.82
C GLY A 52 -6.91 5.93 -2.13
N GLY A 53 -7.57 5.19 -3.03
CA GLY A 53 -8.97 5.41 -3.40
C GLY A 53 -9.95 5.10 -2.27
N GLU A 54 -11.09 5.78 -2.26
CA GLU A 54 -12.14 5.67 -1.23
C GLU A 54 -12.55 4.23 -0.89
N LEU A 55 -12.70 3.38 -1.90
CA LEU A 55 -13.20 2.02 -1.77
C LEU A 55 -12.10 0.96 -1.56
N VAL A 56 -10.85 1.36 -1.25
CA VAL A 56 -9.71 0.42 -1.18
C VAL A 56 -9.98 -0.78 -0.27
N TRP A 57 -10.61 -0.57 0.89
CA TRP A 57 -10.90 -1.65 1.85
C TRP A 57 -12.02 -2.56 1.35
N ASP A 58 -13.10 -1.99 0.81
CA ASP A 58 -14.22 -2.74 0.24
C ASP A 58 -13.77 -3.58 -0.96
N GLU A 59 -12.89 -3.03 -1.80
CA GLU A 59 -12.32 -3.73 -2.96
C GLU A 59 -11.41 -4.89 -2.55
N VAL A 60 -10.61 -4.73 -1.49
CA VAL A 60 -9.83 -5.85 -0.93
C VAL A 60 -10.77 -6.95 -0.43
N LEU A 61 -11.79 -6.59 0.34
CA LEU A 61 -12.75 -7.57 0.88
C LEU A 61 -13.51 -8.29 -0.24
N ALA A 62 -14.00 -7.56 -1.24
CA ALA A 62 -14.69 -8.14 -2.39
C ALA A 62 -13.78 -9.07 -3.20
N TRP A 63 -12.50 -8.70 -3.37
CA TRP A 63 -11.53 -9.57 -4.02
C TRP A 63 -11.25 -10.84 -3.22
N GLU A 64 -11.01 -10.72 -1.91
CA GLU A 64 -10.73 -11.86 -1.03
C GLU A 64 -11.93 -12.81 -0.89
N GLU A 65 -13.16 -12.27 -0.93
CA GLU A 65 -14.38 -13.06 -0.98
C GLU A 65 -14.43 -13.92 -2.26
N MET A 66 -14.17 -13.32 -3.43
CA MET A 66 -14.06 -14.07 -4.68
C MET A 66 -12.88 -15.05 -4.67
N TYR A 67 -11.76 -14.68 -4.05
CA TYR A 67 -10.59 -15.53 -3.89
C TYR A 67 -10.84 -16.72 -2.94
N GLY A 68 -11.84 -16.60 -2.06
CA GLY A 68 -12.23 -17.60 -1.08
C GLY A 68 -11.36 -17.63 0.17
N ARG A 69 -10.40 -16.70 0.30
CA ARG A 69 -9.50 -16.57 1.46
C ARG A 69 -8.81 -15.22 1.47
N GLN A 70 -8.10 -14.94 2.56
CA GLN A 70 -7.20 -13.80 2.63
C GLN A 70 -6.05 -13.95 1.61
N TRP A 71 -5.62 -12.82 1.05
CA TRP A 71 -4.52 -12.76 0.11
C TRP A 71 -3.22 -13.27 0.72
N ASP A 72 -2.55 -14.16 0.00
CA ASP A 72 -1.31 -14.84 0.41
C ASP A 72 -0.17 -14.71 -0.62
N GLY A 73 -0.31 -13.76 -1.55
CA GLY A 73 0.78 -13.25 -2.38
C GLY A 73 1.42 -11.97 -1.81
N ILE A 74 2.21 -11.30 -2.63
CA ILE A 74 2.87 -10.02 -2.30
C ILE A 74 1.83 -8.92 -2.10
N VAL A 75 2.03 -8.03 -1.13
CA VAL A 75 1.25 -6.81 -0.92
C VAL A 75 2.12 -5.58 -1.14
N ILE A 76 1.68 -4.69 -2.02
CA ILE A 76 2.35 -3.43 -2.34
C ILE A 76 1.43 -2.26 -2.02
N ALA A 77 1.80 -1.39 -1.09
CA ALA A 77 1.03 -0.19 -0.76
C ALA A 77 1.61 1.07 -1.42
N ALA A 78 0.75 1.98 -1.85
CA ALA A 78 1.14 3.29 -2.38
C ALA A 78 0.75 4.42 -1.42
N ASN A 79 1.73 5.23 -1.00
CA ASN A 79 1.51 6.39 -0.10
C ASN A 79 0.85 6.01 1.24
N ASP A 80 -0.04 6.85 1.77
CA ASP A 80 -0.57 6.75 3.12
C ASP A 80 -1.49 5.55 3.39
N VAL A 81 -1.91 4.81 2.36
CA VAL A 81 -2.62 3.53 2.57
C VAL A 81 -1.73 2.52 3.31
N GLY A 82 -0.41 2.57 3.10
CA GLY A 82 0.54 1.67 3.76
C GLY A 82 0.65 1.91 5.26
N SER A 83 0.33 3.10 5.79
CA SER A 83 0.30 3.31 7.24
C SER A 83 -0.94 2.72 7.92
N HIS A 84 -1.98 2.41 7.14
CA HIS A 84 -3.26 1.92 7.65
C HIS A 84 -3.51 0.43 7.37
N TRP A 85 -2.68 -0.22 6.55
CA TRP A 85 -2.79 -1.65 6.29
C TRP A 85 -2.41 -2.48 7.53
N PRO A 86 -3.36 -3.19 8.18
CA PRO A 86 -3.08 -3.83 9.47
C PRO A 86 -2.29 -5.14 9.34
N ARG A 87 -2.17 -5.68 8.12
CA ARG A 87 -1.50 -6.95 7.83
C ARG A 87 -0.05 -6.72 7.40
N ALA A 88 0.64 -7.83 7.13
CA ALA A 88 1.97 -7.80 6.52
C ALA A 88 1.93 -7.01 5.21
N LEU A 89 2.94 -6.16 5.05
CA LEU A 89 3.21 -5.38 3.86
C LEU A 89 4.56 -5.83 3.36
N ASP A 90 4.73 -6.10 2.08
CA ASP A 90 6.03 -6.53 1.54
C ASP A 90 6.77 -5.35 0.92
N HIS A 91 6.05 -4.49 0.20
CA HIS A 91 6.61 -3.29 -0.40
C HIS A 91 5.74 -2.05 -0.19
N TRP A 92 6.39 -0.90 -0.01
CA TRP A 92 5.74 0.39 0.15
C TRP A 92 6.33 1.46 -0.75
N VAL A 93 5.55 1.93 -1.72
CA VAL A 93 6.02 2.85 -2.75
C VAL A 93 5.50 4.28 -2.54
N THR A 94 6.29 5.27 -2.96
CA THR A 94 5.82 6.66 -2.99
C THR A 94 6.54 7.55 -4.00
N LEU A 95 5.82 8.55 -4.51
CA LEU A 95 6.42 9.69 -5.23
C LEU A 95 6.87 10.81 -4.28
N HIS A 96 6.59 10.68 -2.98
CA HIS A 96 6.86 11.68 -1.94
C HIS A 96 7.68 11.07 -0.79
N PRO A 97 8.95 10.68 -1.04
CA PRO A 97 9.77 9.99 -0.05
C PRO A 97 9.92 10.75 1.28
N ASP A 98 9.91 12.09 1.28
CA ASP A 98 9.88 12.91 2.51
C ASP A 98 8.72 12.58 3.47
N LYS A 99 7.56 12.15 2.94
CA LYS A 99 6.39 11.79 3.76
C LYS A 99 6.53 10.43 4.43
N MET A 100 7.47 9.59 3.96
CA MET A 100 7.64 8.24 4.47
C MET A 100 7.98 8.23 5.97
N VAL A 101 8.74 9.22 6.46
CA VAL A 101 9.06 9.36 7.89
C VAL A 101 7.79 9.44 8.74
N GLN A 102 6.82 10.27 8.34
CA GLN A 102 5.55 10.41 9.05
C GLN A 102 4.70 9.14 8.96
N TRP A 103 4.63 8.53 7.78
CA TRP A 103 3.81 7.33 7.58
C TRP A 103 4.34 6.12 8.34
N ARG A 104 5.66 5.91 8.36
CA ARG A 104 6.30 4.87 9.17
C ARG A 104 6.02 5.06 10.66
N LYS A 105 6.12 6.30 11.15
CA LYS A 105 5.77 6.63 12.54
C LYS A 105 4.32 6.28 12.84
N GLN A 106 3.39 6.65 11.95
CA GLN A 106 1.98 6.33 12.13
C GLN A 106 1.73 4.81 12.13
N ARG A 107 2.32 4.07 11.19
CA ARG A 107 2.24 2.61 11.13
C ARG A 107 2.73 1.95 12.43
N ALA A 108 3.86 2.44 12.96
CA ALA A 108 4.41 1.98 14.23
C ALA A 108 3.48 2.31 15.42
N THR A 109 2.81 3.47 15.44
CA THR A 109 1.84 3.78 16.51
C THR A 109 0.62 2.85 16.52
N TYR A 110 0.25 2.25 15.38
CA TYR A 110 -0.78 1.22 15.33
C TYR A 110 -0.27 -0.18 15.71
N GLY A 111 1.04 -0.35 15.93
CA GLY A 111 1.64 -1.65 16.24
C GLY A 111 1.71 -2.60 15.03
N PHE A 112 1.59 -2.06 13.81
CA PHE A 112 1.69 -2.88 12.59
C PHE A 112 3.15 -3.21 12.27
N SER A 113 3.38 -4.34 11.60
CA SER A 113 4.73 -4.81 11.23
C SER A 113 5.50 -3.75 10.43
N VAL A 114 6.80 -3.66 10.71
CA VAL A 114 7.75 -2.75 10.06
C VAL A 114 8.64 -3.45 9.03
N ASP A 115 8.36 -4.72 8.74
CA ASP A 115 9.18 -5.59 7.90
C ASP A 115 8.73 -5.47 6.43
N TYR A 116 9.13 -4.38 5.78
CA TYR A 116 8.85 -4.10 4.37
C TYR A 116 9.99 -3.35 3.72
N GLU A 117 10.09 -3.45 2.41
CA GLU A 117 10.97 -2.61 1.61
C GLU A 117 10.24 -1.39 1.08
N THR A 118 10.94 -0.28 0.94
CA THR A 118 10.37 0.97 0.47
C THR A 118 10.99 1.46 -0.83
N TRP A 119 10.14 2.02 -1.70
CA TRP A 119 10.53 2.45 -3.04
C TRP A 119 10.15 3.91 -3.29
N GLY A 120 11.05 4.68 -3.88
CA GLY A 120 10.79 6.08 -4.17
C GLY A 120 11.52 6.61 -5.40
N ARG A 121 11.04 7.75 -5.90
CA ARG A 121 11.70 8.45 -7.03
C ARG A 121 13.09 8.99 -6.70
N GLN A 122 13.41 9.11 -5.42
CA GLN A 122 14.66 9.59 -4.85
C GLN A 122 15.02 8.67 -3.70
N LYS A 123 16.33 8.41 -3.48
CA LYS A 123 16.80 7.45 -2.48
C LYS A 123 16.65 7.91 -1.02
N HIS A 124 16.26 9.15 -0.77
CA HIS A 124 16.11 9.62 0.61
C HIS A 124 14.90 8.96 1.27
N HIS A 125 15.01 8.58 2.55
CA HIS A 125 13.92 7.97 3.35
C HIS A 125 13.27 6.70 2.77
N VAL A 126 13.87 6.08 1.76
CA VAL A 126 13.45 4.83 1.15
C VAL A 126 14.65 3.90 0.91
N ASP A 127 14.40 2.62 0.75
CA ASP A 127 15.44 1.61 0.59
C ASP A 127 15.91 1.55 -0.88
N HIS A 128 14.96 1.68 -1.80
CA HIS A 128 15.20 1.59 -3.24
C HIS A 128 14.82 2.87 -3.98
N GLN A 129 15.71 3.31 -4.88
CA GLN A 129 15.42 4.36 -5.84
C GLN A 129 14.98 3.76 -7.17
N ILE A 130 13.92 4.30 -7.74
CA ILE A 130 13.41 3.91 -9.05
C ILE A 130 13.08 5.16 -9.86
N ARG A 131 13.34 5.13 -11.17
CA ARG A 131 12.87 6.17 -12.10
C ARG A 131 11.41 5.88 -12.47
N PRO A 132 10.42 6.67 -11.99
CA PRO A 132 9.02 6.41 -12.30
C PRO A 132 8.74 6.65 -13.78
N TRP A 133 7.77 5.92 -14.32
CA TRP A 133 7.15 6.31 -15.58
C TRP A 133 6.57 7.73 -15.49
N ALA A 134 6.83 8.54 -16.52
CA ALA A 134 6.60 9.98 -16.47
C ALA A 134 5.11 10.32 -16.31
N GLY A 135 4.78 11.24 -15.40
CA GLY A 135 3.41 11.74 -15.21
C GLY A 135 2.44 10.82 -14.45
N GLY A 136 2.87 9.61 -14.09
CA GLY A 136 2.04 8.64 -13.37
C GLY A 136 1.65 9.06 -11.95
N ALA A 137 0.54 8.50 -11.47
CA ALA A 137 0.19 8.51 -10.05
C ALA A 137 0.97 7.40 -9.29
N SER A 138 1.02 7.44 -7.96
CA SER A 138 1.77 6.46 -7.17
C SER A 138 1.27 5.01 -7.31
N GLY A 139 0.01 4.79 -7.69
CA GLY A 139 -0.48 3.45 -8.06
C GLY A 139 0.26 2.86 -9.28
N MET A 140 0.61 3.69 -10.26
CA MET A 140 1.37 3.25 -11.43
C MET A 140 2.84 2.95 -11.08
N LEU A 141 3.40 3.67 -10.10
CA LEU A 141 4.71 3.34 -9.52
C LEU A 141 4.67 1.97 -8.84
N ALA A 142 3.58 1.64 -8.13
CA ALA A 142 3.43 0.34 -7.47
C ALA A 142 3.39 -0.80 -8.48
N ILE A 143 2.71 -0.61 -9.62
CA ILE A 143 2.72 -1.56 -10.73
C ILE A 143 4.13 -1.73 -11.30
N GLN A 144 4.86 -0.64 -11.50
CA GLN A 144 6.24 -0.70 -11.98
C GLN A 144 7.13 -1.51 -11.02
N VAL A 145 6.97 -1.32 -9.71
CA VAL A 145 7.69 -2.11 -8.68
C VAL A 145 7.29 -3.58 -8.74
N ALA A 146 5.99 -3.91 -8.84
CA ALA A 146 5.51 -5.28 -9.00
C ALA A 146 6.18 -5.98 -10.19
N GLY A 147 6.31 -5.30 -11.33
CA GLY A 147 7.00 -5.85 -12.50
C GLY A 147 8.50 -6.06 -12.27
N ILE A 148 9.17 -5.18 -11.53
CA ILE A 148 10.61 -5.30 -11.22
C ILE A 148 10.89 -6.49 -10.30
N ILE A 149 10.03 -6.73 -9.30
CA ILE A 149 10.19 -7.84 -8.36
C ILE A 149 9.69 -9.19 -8.93
N GLY A 150 9.27 -9.21 -10.20
CA GLY A 150 8.93 -10.42 -10.94
C GLY A 150 7.48 -10.89 -10.80
N CYS A 151 6.55 -10.05 -10.35
CA CYS A 151 5.15 -10.43 -10.32
C CYS A 151 4.58 -10.61 -11.74
N ARG A 152 3.80 -11.68 -11.93
CA ARG A 152 3.16 -12.10 -13.19
C ARG A 152 1.66 -11.78 -13.22
N ARG A 153 1.08 -11.47 -12.06
CA ARG A 153 -0.32 -11.05 -11.88
C ARG A 153 -0.37 -9.95 -10.83
N ALA A 154 -1.15 -8.91 -11.09
CA ALA A 154 -1.39 -7.84 -10.13
C ALA A 154 -2.86 -7.43 -10.08
N VAL A 155 -3.44 -7.42 -8.89
CA VAL A 155 -4.79 -6.93 -8.62
C VAL A 155 -4.70 -5.56 -7.98
N LEU A 156 -5.33 -4.57 -8.59
CA LEU A 156 -5.41 -3.20 -8.06
C LEU A 156 -6.66 -3.04 -7.21
N CYS A 157 -6.46 -2.60 -5.96
CA CYS A 157 -7.50 -2.11 -5.06
C CYS A 157 -7.20 -0.67 -4.66
N GLY A 158 -8.19 0.22 -4.68
CA GLY A 158 -8.04 1.63 -4.36
C GLY A 158 -7.33 2.45 -5.44
N ILE A 159 -7.34 1.99 -6.69
CA ILE A 159 -6.71 2.71 -7.83
C ILE A 159 -7.73 2.88 -8.96
N PRO A 160 -8.88 3.55 -8.74
CA PRO A 160 -9.92 3.66 -9.76
C PRO A 160 -9.55 4.60 -10.91
N MET A 161 -8.60 5.53 -10.71
CA MET A 161 -8.30 6.62 -11.65
C MET A 161 -9.53 7.43 -12.08
N THR A 162 -10.45 7.64 -11.13
CA THR A 162 -11.64 8.50 -11.24
C THR A 162 -11.49 9.70 -10.28
N PRO A 163 -12.35 10.74 -10.36
CA PRO A 163 -12.31 11.87 -9.42
C PRO A 163 -12.89 11.53 -8.05
N SER A 164 -12.94 10.25 -7.65
CA SER A 164 -13.39 9.84 -6.33
C SER A 164 -12.48 10.42 -5.23
N PRO A 165 -13.00 10.57 -4.00
CA PRO A 165 -12.20 10.87 -2.83
C PRO A 165 -11.12 9.82 -2.55
N HIS A 166 -10.26 10.15 -1.59
CA HIS A 166 -9.36 9.19 -0.96
C HIS A 166 -10.07 8.46 0.17
N PHE A 167 -9.48 7.35 0.63
CA PHE A 167 -9.97 6.58 1.79
C PHE A 167 -10.11 7.44 3.06
N THR A 168 -11.05 7.05 3.91
CA THR A 168 -11.52 7.85 5.06
C THR A 168 -10.41 8.20 6.04
N GLU A 169 -9.50 7.27 6.29
CA GLU A 169 -8.40 7.41 7.25
C GLU A 169 -7.19 8.16 6.67
N SER A 170 -7.26 8.63 5.41
CA SER A 170 -6.17 9.39 4.80
C SER A 170 -5.81 10.61 5.65
N ILE A 171 -4.55 10.68 6.05
CA ILE A 171 -4.00 11.82 6.79
C ILE A 171 -3.44 12.92 5.87
N ILE A 172 -3.36 12.63 4.56
CA ILE A 172 -2.87 13.56 3.55
C ILE A 172 -4.02 14.28 2.85
N HIS A 173 -5.12 13.57 2.62
CA HIS A 173 -6.23 14.06 1.84
C HIS A 173 -7.45 14.26 2.75
N ARG A 174 -8.06 15.45 2.66
CA ARG A 174 -9.29 15.72 3.38
C ARG A 174 -10.41 14.83 2.83
N SER A 175 -11.04 14.05 3.70
CA SER A 175 -12.17 13.19 3.36
C SER A 175 -13.26 13.95 2.57
N GLY A 176 -13.88 13.24 1.63
CA GLY A 176 -14.97 13.73 0.77
C GLY A 176 -14.57 14.73 -0.32
N HIS A 177 -13.28 15.08 -0.48
CA HIS A 177 -12.85 15.99 -1.54
C HIS A 177 -12.44 15.23 -2.81
N PRO A 178 -13.03 15.55 -3.98
CA PRO A 178 -12.67 14.93 -5.25
C PRO A 178 -11.19 15.10 -5.60
N TRP A 179 -10.58 14.07 -6.19
CA TRP A 179 -9.22 14.17 -6.70
C TRP A 179 -9.19 14.93 -8.04
N LYS A 180 -8.53 16.10 -8.06
CA LYS A 180 -8.55 17.02 -9.21
C LYS A 180 -7.52 16.72 -10.29
N SER A 181 -6.46 15.98 -9.96
CA SER A 181 -5.33 15.73 -10.88
C SER A 181 -5.50 14.49 -11.77
N VAL A 182 -6.68 13.85 -11.71
CA VAL A 182 -6.99 12.60 -12.45
C VAL A 182 -6.68 12.71 -13.93
N ALA A 183 -7.10 13.79 -14.59
CA ALA A 183 -6.93 13.95 -16.03
C ALA A 183 -5.46 13.96 -16.46
N GLY A 184 -4.60 14.62 -15.68
CA GLY A 184 -3.16 14.68 -15.95
C GLY A 184 -2.50 13.31 -15.77
N HIS A 185 -2.82 12.63 -14.67
CA HIS A 185 -2.29 11.30 -14.41
C HIS A 185 -2.81 10.26 -15.40
N TRP A 186 -4.08 10.34 -15.82
CA TRP A 186 -4.63 9.40 -16.78
C TRP A 186 -3.88 9.41 -18.12
N ARG A 187 -3.46 10.57 -18.62
CA ARG A 187 -2.65 10.62 -19.86
C ARG A 187 -1.37 9.80 -19.76
N ALA A 188 -0.76 9.75 -18.57
CA ALA A 188 0.41 8.93 -18.33
C ALA A 188 0.07 7.44 -18.24
N TRP A 189 -1.08 7.08 -17.66
CA TRP A 189 -1.57 5.70 -17.68
C TRP A 189 -1.81 5.23 -19.11
N ASP A 190 -2.53 6.01 -19.90
CA ASP A 190 -2.85 5.74 -21.31
C ASP A 190 -1.58 5.46 -22.13
N ALA A 191 -0.55 6.30 -21.96
CA ALA A 191 0.75 6.16 -22.61
C ALA A 191 1.58 4.94 -22.18
N HIS A 192 1.14 4.20 -21.16
CA HIS A 192 1.85 3.06 -20.58
C HIS A 192 0.97 1.81 -20.42
N LEU A 193 -0.23 1.79 -21.00
CA LEU A 193 -1.14 0.64 -20.94
C LEU A 193 -0.50 -0.63 -21.50
N ASP A 194 0.33 -0.51 -22.53
CA ASP A 194 1.10 -1.60 -23.13
C ASP A 194 1.96 -2.36 -22.11
N LYS A 195 2.47 -1.66 -21.09
CA LYS A 195 3.30 -2.26 -20.03
C LYS A 195 2.51 -2.99 -18.95
N MET A 196 1.19 -2.83 -18.91
CA MET A 196 0.32 -3.32 -17.84
C MET A 196 -0.73 -4.32 -18.34
N THR A 197 -1.08 -4.22 -19.62
CA THR A 197 -2.12 -5.03 -20.25
C THR A 197 -1.76 -6.52 -20.19
N GLY A 198 -2.75 -7.35 -19.85
CA GLY A 198 -2.60 -8.81 -19.76
C GLY A 198 -2.27 -9.31 -18.36
N TRP A 199 -1.43 -8.59 -17.60
CA TRP A 199 -0.95 -9.05 -16.29
C TRP A 199 -1.42 -8.20 -15.09
N VAL A 200 -2.05 -7.04 -15.35
CA VAL A 200 -2.71 -6.22 -14.33
C VAL A 200 -4.22 -6.21 -14.54
N ARG A 201 -4.98 -6.26 -13.45
CA ARG A 201 -6.44 -6.09 -13.42
C ARG A 201 -6.84 -5.20 -12.25
N SER A 202 -8.00 -4.55 -12.34
CA SER A 202 -8.46 -3.60 -11.32
C SER A 202 -9.86 -3.91 -10.83
N MET A 203 -10.09 -3.68 -9.55
CA MET A 203 -11.39 -3.89 -8.91
C MET A 203 -12.42 -2.81 -9.26
N SER A 204 -12.00 -1.62 -9.72
CA SER A 204 -12.95 -0.54 -9.99
C SER A 204 -12.45 0.53 -10.97
N GLY A 205 -13.39 1.40 -11.36
CA GLY A 205 -13.13 2.66 -12.04
C GLY A 205 -12.57 2.52 -13.44
N ARG A 206 -11.88 3.57 -13.89
CA ARG A 206 -11.33 3.66 -15.25
C ARG A 206 -10.20 2.66 -15.50
N THR A 207 -9.45 2.30 -14.46
CA THR A 207 -8.46 1.22 -14.55
C THR A 207 -9.12 -0.13 -14.77
N GLN A 208 -10.28 -0.41 -14.14
CA GLN A 208 -11.04 -1.63 -14.42
C GLN A 208 -11.58 -1.64 -15.85
N GLU A 209 -12.17 -0.53 -16.30
CA GLU A 209 -12.68 -0.40 -17.68
C GLU A 209 -11.59 -0.68 -18.73
N THR A 210 -10.35 -0.29 -18.44
CA THR A 210 -9.24 -0.35 -19.40
C THR A 210 -8.41 -1.63 -19.29
N LEU A 211 -8.11 -2.08 -18.06
CA LEU A 211 -7.26 -3.25 -17.81
C LEU A 211 -8.08 -4.53 -17.67
N GLY A 212 -9.38 -4.43 -17.38
CA GLY A 212 -10.28 -5.54 -17.08
C GLY A 212 -10.45 -5.78 -15.57
N THR A 213 -11.55 -6.43 -15.22
CA THR A 213 -11.85 -6.91 -13.87
C THR A 213 -11.07 -8.20 -13.58
N PRO A 214 -10.48 -8.37 -12.38
CA PRO A 214 -9.81 -9.61 -12.03
C PRO A 214 -10.84 -10.73 -11.86
N THR A 215 -10.49 -11.93 -12.34
CA THR A 215 -11.26 -13.16 -12.12
C THR A 215 -10.33 -14.24 -11.57
N LEU A 216 -10.90 -15.25 -10.91
CA LEU A 216 -10.14 -16.42 -10.49
C LEU A 216 -9.49 -17.13 -11.67
N GLU A 217 -10.22 -17.26 -12.78
CA GLU A 217 -9.71 -17.86 -14.02
C GLU A 217 -8.45 -17.12 -14.49
N TRP A 218 -8.50 -15.80 -14.64
CA TRP A 218 -7.35 -14.99 -15.06
C TRP A 218 -6.15 -15.09 -14.09
N LEU A 219 -6.42 -15.15 -12.78
CA LEU A 219 -5.38 -15.26 -11.77
C LEU A 219 -4.68 -16.61 -11.85
N LEU A 220 -5.45 -17.68 -12.03
CA LEU A 220 -5.01 -19.08 -12.01
C LEU A 220 -4.54 -19.60 -13.37
N GLU A 221 -4.84 -18.89 -14.46
CA GLU A 221 -4.31 -19.18 -15.79
C GLU A 221 -2.78 -19.22 -15.73
N GLU A 222 -2.23 -20.43 -15.85
CA GLU A 222 -0.82 -20.60 -16.16
C GLU A 222 -0.59 -19.91 -17.50
N ASN A 223 0.24 -18.86 -17.55
CA ASN A 223 0.68 -18.34 -18.85
C ASN A 223 1.41 -19.51 -19.52
N GLY A 224 0.73 -20.20 -20.43
CA GLY A 224 1.33 -21.22 -21.26
C GLY A 224 2.58 -20.60 -21.86
N GLU A 225 3.72 -21.22 -21.61
CA GLU A 225 4.90 -20.93 -22.40
C GLU A 225 4.52 -21.28 -23.84
N GLU A 226 4.14 -20.28 -24.63
CA GLU A 226 4.45 -20.34 -26.06
C GLU A 226 5.97 -20.22 -26.14
N THR A 227 6.64 -21.35 -25.90
CA THR A 227 8.04 -21.52 -26.29
C THR A 227 8.07 -21.38 -27.82
N PRO A 228 8.83 -20.42 -28.38
CA PRO A 228 8.96 -20.25 -29.82
C PRO A 228 9.60 -21.48 -30.49
#